data_AF-A0A6I3FR59-F1
#
_entry.id   AF-A0A6I3FR59-F1
#
_cell.length_a   1.000
_cell.length_b   1.000
_cell.length_c   1.000
_cell.angle_alpha   90.00
_cell.angle_beta   90.00
_cell.angle_gamma   90.00
#
_symmetry.space_group_name_H-M   'P 1'
#
loop_
_entity.id
_entity.type
_entity.pdbx_description
1 polymer ?
#
loop_
_entity_poly.entity_id
_entity_poly.type
_entity_poly.pdbx_seq_one_letter_code
_entity_poly.pdbx_strand_id
1 'polypeptide(L)' 'QIGKLSLIGAGMRSHPGTTATFFAAMAQAGVNIEMISTSEIRISIICRVADLEAGVRAAHTAFDLDADSVEAVVYGGSGR' A
#
# COMPACT_ATOMS: atom_id res chain seq x y z
N GLN A 1 -0.04 15.59 16.32
CA GLN A 1 1.04 14.60 16.08
C GLN A 1 0.91 14.06 14.65
N ILE A 2 2.02 13.68 14.03
CA ILE A 2 2.07 13.10 12.68
C ILE A 2 2.33 11.59 12.74
N GLY A 3 1.75 10.84 11.81
CA GLY A 3 1.97 9.43 11.58
C GLY A 3 2.68 9.19 10.26
N LYS A 4 3.46 8.11 10.18
CA LYS A 4 4.11 7.67 8.95
C LYS A 4 3.65 6.26 8.63
N LEU A 5 3.09 6.07 7.44
CA LEU A 5 2.74 4.76 6.89
C LEU A 5 3.67 4.45 5.72
N SER A 6 4.10 3.20 5.58
CA SER A 6 5.00 2.81 4.49
C SER A 6 4.59 1.46 3.89
N LEU A 7 4.29 1.46 2.59
CA LEU A 7 4.16 0.26 1.78
C LEU A 7 5.56 -0.21 1.35
N ILE A 8 5.86 -1.50 1.55
CA ILE A 8 7.14 -2.13 1.21
C ILE A 8 6.90 -3.28 0.24
N GLY A 9 7.73 -3.40 -0.79
CA GLY A 9 7.58 -4.42 -1.82
C GLY A 9 8.62 -4.28 -2.92
N ALA A 10 8.93 -5.37 -3.62
CA ALA A 10 9.85 -5.34 -4.76
C ALA A 10 9.09 -5.04 -6.07
N GLY A 11 9.77 -4.45 -7.05
CA GLY A 11 9.22 -4.30 -8.40
C GLY A 11 8.16 -3.20 -8.59
N MET A 12 8.05 -2.24 -7.65
CA MET A 12 7.05 -1.16 -7.73
C MET A 12 7.21 -0.25 -8.95
N ARG A 13 8.44 -0.02 -9.44
CA ARG A 13 8.70 0.74 -10.67
C ARG A 13 8.07 0.06 -11.89
N SER A 14 8.12 -1.27 -11.94
CA SER A 14 7.63 -2.06 -13.08
C SER A 14 6.12 -2.35 -13.01
N HIS A 15 5.50 -2.09 -11.85
CA HIS A 15 4.08 -2.35 -11.60
C HIS A 15 3.39 -1.07 -11.11
N PRO A 16 3.10 -0.10 -12.00
CA PRO A 16 2.46 1.16 -11.63
C PRO A 16 1.09 0.98 -10.94
N GLY A 17 0.44 -0.17 -11.17
CA GLY A 17 -0.80 -0.56 -10.48
C GLY A 17 -0.66 -0.59 -8.95
N THR A 18 0.49 -0.98 -8.40
CA THR A 18 0.72 -1.02 -6.94
C THR A 18 0.56 0.36 -6.31
N THR A 19 1.14 1.39 -6.92
CA THR A 19 1.02 2.77 -6.44
C THR A 19 -0.40 3.29 -6.54
N ALA A 20 -1.10 2.98 -7.65
CA ALA A 20 -2.49 3.38 -7.85
C ALA A 20 -3.42 2.73 -6.82
N THR A 21 -3.28 1.41 -6.59
CA THR A 21 -4.04 0.67 -5.57
C THR A 21 -3.83 1.26 -4.18
N PHE A 22 -2.57 1.57 -3.81
CA PHE A 22 -2.25 2.15 -2.52
C PHE A 22 -2.95 3.51 -2.29
N PHE A 23 -2.83 4.44 -3.24
CA PHE A 23 -3.48 5.74 -3.09
C PHE A 23 -5.01 5.68 -3.16
N ALA A 24 -5.56 4.77 -3.98
CA ALA A 24 -6.99 4.52 -4.00
C ALA A 24 -7.49 4.00 -2.63
N ALA A 25 -6.75 3.08 -1.99
CA ALA A 25 -7.09 2.58 -0.67
C ALA A 25 -7.06 3.67 0.41
N MET A 26 -6.04 4.56 0.38
CA MET A 26 -5.99 5.71 1.30
C MET A 26 -7.18 6.65 1.12
N ALA A 27 -7.56 6.93 -0.13
CA ALA A 27 -8.70 7.80 -0.44
C ALA A 27 -10.03 7.18 0.02
N GLN A 28 -10.24 5.88 -0.21
CA GLN A 28 -11.44 5.16 0.25
C GLN A 28 -11.54 5.11 1.77
N ALA A 29 -10.39 5.01 2.46
CA ALA A 29 -10.31 5.04 3.91
C ALA A 29 -10.43 6.45 4.53
N GLY A 30 -10.54 7.50 3.71
CA GLY A 30 -10.60 8.88 4.18
C GLY A 30 -9.29 9.40 4.77
N VAL A 31 -8.15 8.77 4.45
CA VAL A 31 -6.83 9.15 4.98
C VAL A 31 -6.28 10.31 4.16
N ASN A 32 -6.10 11.46 4.81
CA ASN A 32 -5.46 12.62 4.18
C ASN A 32 -3.94 12.44 4.13
N ILE A 33 -3.37 12.52 2.92
CA ILE A 33 -1.93 12.41 2.69
C ILE A 33 -1.32 13.82 2.70
N GLU A 34 -0.46 14.09 3.68
CA GLU A 34 0.22 15.39 3.84
C GLU A 34 1.56 15.44 3.10
N MET A 35 2.22 14.29 2.94
CA MET A 35 3.49 14.18 2.23
C MET A 35 3.65 12.78 1.64
N ILE A 36 4.31 12.69 0.49
CA ILE A 36 4.67 11.43 -0.18
C ILE A 36 6.19 11.39 -0.37
N SER A 37 6.80 10.24 -0.07
CA SER A 37 8.20 9.94 -0.39
C SER A 37 8.30 8.52 -0.93
N THR A 38 9.00 8.34 -2.05
CA THR A 38 9.08 7.05 -2.76
C THR A 38 10.53 6.63 -3.00
N SER A 39 10.75 5.32 -3.10
CA SER A 39 11.97 4.66 -3.58
C SER A 39 11.57 3.47 -4.45
N GLU A 40 12.54 2.71 -4.96
CA GLU A 40 12.26 1.54 -5.80
C GLU A 40 11.48 0.42 -5.08
N ILE A 41 11.53 0.42 -3.74
CA ILE A 41 10.94 -0.65 -2.90
C ILE A 41 10.01 -0.15 -1.80
N ARG A 42 9.76 1.17 -1.74
CA ARG A 42 9.01 1.79 -0.64
C ARG A 42 8.21 2.99 -1.11
N ILE A 43 6.95 3.06 -0.72
CA ILE A 43 6.13 4.27 -0.76
C ILE A 43 5.80 4.64 0.68
N SER A 44 6.22 5.82 1.12
CA SER A 44 5.95 6.34 2.46
C SER A 44 5.03 7.55 2.35
N ILE A 45 4.03 7.63 3.23
CA ILE A 45 3.17 8.79 3.40
C ILE A 45 3.26 9.32 4.82
N ILE A 46 3.06 10.63 4.96
CA ILE A 46 2.80 11.29 6.25
C ILE A 46 1.31 11.65 6.31
N CYS A 47 0.67 11.34 7.42
CA CYS A 47 -0.74 11.62 7.69
C CYS A 47 -0.93 12.00 9.17
N ARG A 48 -2.16 12.30 9.57
CA ARG A 48 -2.46 12.48 11.00
C ARG A 48 -2.38 11.13 11.72
N VAL A 49 -1.93 11.14 12.97
CA VAL A 49 -1.85 9.90 13.78
C VAL A 49 -3.22 9.23 13.93
N ALA A 50 -4.30 10.01 14.02
CA ALA A 50 -5.66 9.49 14.13
C ALA A 50 -6.08 8.64 12.92
N ASP A 51 -5.49 8.89 11.75
CA ASP A 51 -5.83 8.20 10.50
C ASP A 51 -4.96 6.95 10.28
N LEU A 52 -3.93 6.75 11.10
CA LEU A 52 -2.90 5.73 10.87
C LEU A 52 -3.49 4.31 10.92
N GLU A 53 -4.37 4.03 11.88
CA GLU A 53 -4.97 2.69 12.03
C GLU A 53 -5.92 2.36 10.86
N ALA A 54 -6.70 3.33 10.41
CA ALA A 54 -7.56 3.19 9.24
C ALA A 54 -6.72 2.98 7.96
N GLY A 55 -5.64 3.77 7.79
CA GLY A 55 -4.72 3.64 6.68
C GLY A 55 -4.00 2.30 6.65
N VAL A 56 -3.51 1.81 7.79
CA VAL A 56 -2.85 0.49 7.87
C VAL A 56 -3.83 -0.61 7.48
N ARG A 57 -5.04 -0.62 8.03
CA ARG A 57 -6.05 -1.63 7.68
C ARG A 57 -6.40 -1.60 6.20
N ALA A 58 -6.68 -0.42 5.65
CA ALA A 58 -7.00 -0.27 4.24
C ALA A 58 -5.86 -0.72 3.32
N ALA A 59 -4.60 -0.43 3.70
CA ALA A 59 -3.44 -0.92 2.96
C ALA A 59 -3.34 -2.45 3.03
N HIS A 60 -3.52 -3.07 4.20
CA HIS A 60 -3.50 -4.53 4.32
C HIS A 60 -4.56 -5.19 3.44
N THR A 61 -5.81 -4.75 3.53
CA THR A 61 -6.91 -5.30 2.73
C THR A 61 -6.70 -5.08 1.23
N ALA A 62 -6.20 -3.91 0.81
CA ALA A 62 -5.97 -3.62 -0.61
C ALA A 62 -4.87 -4.48 -1.26
N PHE A 63 -4.02 -5.13 -0.45
CA PHE A 63 -2.97 -6.03 -0.90
C PHE A 63 -3.16 -7.47 -0.38
N ASP A 64 -4.36 -7.81 0.11
CA ASP A 64 -4.73 -9.12 0.66
C ASP A 64 -3.74 -9.64 1.74
N LEU A 65 -3.14 -8.72 2.51
CA LEU A 65 -2.15 -9.03 3.55
C LEU A 65 -2.76 -9.31 4.93
N ASP A 66 -4.08 -9.20 5.04
CA ASP A 66 -4.89 -9.56 6.20
C ASP A 66 -5.61 -10.91 6.02
N ALA A 67 -5.37 -11.61 4.90
CA ALA A 67 -5.90 -12.95 4.67
C ALA A 67 -5.17 -14.01 5.51
N ASP A 68 -5.92 -14.83 6.25
CA ASP A 68 -5.41 -15.99 7.02
C ASP A 68 -4.82 -17.10 6.13
N SER A 69 -5.09 -17.04 4.83
CA SER A 69 -4.59 -17.96 3.81
C SER A 69 -3.69 -17.18 2.84
N VAL A 70 -2.37 -17.43 2.92
CA VAL A 70 -1.41 -16.97 1.92
C VAL A 70 -1.63 -17.76 0.63
N GLU A 71 -2.63 -17.38 -0.17
CA GLU A 71 -2.60 -17.73 -1.58
C GLU A 71 -1.60 -16.81 -2.26
N ALA A 72 -0.42 -17.34 -2.56
CA ALA A 72 0.53 -16.64 -3.40
C ALA A 72 -0.11 -16.42 -4.78
N VAL A 73 -0.64 -15.23 -5.03
CA VAL A 73 -1.11 -14.85 -6.37
C VAL A 73 0.12 -14.60 -7.23
N VAL A 74 0.42 -15.55 -8.11
CA VAL A 74 1.52 -15.46 -9.07
C VAL A 74 1.10 -14.52 -10.20
N TYR A 75 1.59 -13.27 -10.17
CA TYR A 75 1.40 -12.29 -11.26
C TYR A 75 2.33 -12.51 -12.48
N GLY A 76 2.82 -13.73 -12.68
CA GLY A 76 3.80 -14.04 -13.71
C GLY A 76 3.92 -15.53 -14.02
N GLY A 77 2.88 -16.11 -14.62
CA GLY A 77 2.95 -17.43 -15.24
C GLY A 77 2.81 -17.30 -16.75
N SER A 78 3.92 -17.11 -17.48
CA SER A 78 3.92 -17.50 -18.89
C SER A 78 3.97 -19.02 -18.90
N GLY A 79 2.81 -19.65 -19.00
CA GLY A 79 2.71 -21.05 -19.37
C GLY A 79 3.30 -21.22 -20.77
N ARG A 80 4.58 -21.56 -20.83
CA ARG A 80 5.31 -22.35 -21.82
C ARG A 80 6.81 -22.30 -21.54
#